data_AF-A0A938ZDN1-F1
#
_entry.id   AF-A0A938ZDN1-F1
#
_cell.length_a   1.000
_cell.length_b   1.000
_cell.length_c   1.000
_cell.angle_alpha   90.00
_cell.angle_beta   90.00
_cell.angle_gamma   90.00
#
_symmetry.space_group_name_H-M   'P 1'
#
loop_
_entity.id
_entity.type
_entity.pdbx_description
1 polymer ?
#
loop_
_entity_poly.entity_id
_entity_poly.type
_entity_poly.pdbx_seq_one_letter_code
_entity_poly.pdbx_strand_id
1 'polypeptide(L)'
;MSIMLYYKLVGHTPVAVNSLSEWQNYLHSVQDSLKHLVAETIVGDAKVSTSFSGFDLTFGDPPLLFETMVLGGPHHGRMQRYSTWEQALIGHDRTVVEVMTTSPPDE
;
A
#
# COMPACT_ATOMS: atom_id res chain seq x y z
N MET A 1 -3.19 -26.20 -6.00
CA MET A 1 -3.26 -24.87 -6.63
C MET A 1 -3.52 -23.87 -5.52
N SER A 2 -2.58 -22.97 -5.23
CA SER A 2 -2.84 -21.87 -4.30
C SER A 2 -3.67 -20.83 -5.05
N ILE A 3 -4.90 -20.59 -4.60
CA ILE A 3 -5.75 -19.55 -5.16
C ILE A 3 -5.21 -18.19 -4.68
N MET A 4 -4.98 -17.25 -5.59
CA MET A 4 -4.66 -15.87 -5.20
C MET A 4 -5.87 -15.32 -4.44
N LEU A 5 -5.65 -14.90 -3.19
CA LEU A 5 -6.70 -14.31 -2.36
C LEU A 5 -6.77 -12.82 -2.63
N TYR A 6 -7.96 -12.35 -2.98
CA TYR A 6 -8.24 -10.95 -3.23
C TYR A 6 -9.02 -10.35 -2.06
N TYR A 7 -8.82 -9.06 -1.85
CA TYR A 7 -9.39 -8.32 -0.74
C TYR A 7 -10.03 -7.04 -1.25
N LYS A 8 -11.17 -6.71 -0.66
CA LYS A 8 -11.77 -5.38 -0.74
C LYS A 8 -11.57 -4.64 0.57
N LEU A 9 -11.65 -3.33 0.53
CA LEU A 9 -11.58 -2.50 1.72
C LEU A 9 -12.99 -2.07 2.13
N VAL A 10 -13.35 -2.35 3.39
CA VAL A 10 -14.59 -1.86 4.01
C VAL A 10 -14.19 -0.91 5.13
N GLY A 11 -14.34 0.40 4.90
CA GLY A 11 -13.69 1.41 5.74
C GLY A 11 -12.17 1.25 5.64
N HIS A 12 -11.52 0.92 6.75
CA HIS A 12 -10.08 0.63 6.80
C HIS A 12 -9.76 -0.85 7.08
N THR A 13 -10.75 -1.73 6.96
CA THR A 13 -10.60 -3.18 7.21
C THR A 13 -10.56 -3.95 5.91
N PRO A 14 -9.48 -4.72 5.63
CA PRO A 14 -9.46 -5.67 4.52
C PRO A 14 -10.43 -6.81 4.76
N VAL A 15 -11.22 -7.14 3.74
CA VAL A 15 -12.17 -8.26 3.77
C VAL A 15 -11.90 -9.13 2.55
N ALA A 16 -11.65 -10.42 2.77
CA ALA A 16 -11.47 -11.39 1.70
C ALA A 16 -12.72 -11.47 0.82
N VAL A 17 -12.54 -11.54 -0.48
CA VAL A 17 -13.62 -11.73 -1.45
C VAL A 17 -13.68 -13.19 -1.88
N ASN A 18 -14.87 -13.67 -2.22
CA ASN A 18 -15.09 -15.09 -2.50
C ASN A 18 -14.86 -15.46 -3.97
N SER A 19 -14.64 -14.48 -4.85
CA SER A 19 -14.41 -14.71 -6.27
C SER A 19 -13.65 -13.57 -6.95
N LEU A 20 -12.97 -13.88 -8.04
CA LEU A 20 -12.35 -12.88 -8.91
C LEU A 20 -13.39 -11.87 -9.43
N SER A 21 -14.60 -12.33 -9.77
CA SER A 21 -15.68 -11.46 -10.24
C SER A 21 -16.16 -10.47 -9.18
N GLU A 22 -16.24 -10.88 -7.91
CA GLU A 22 -16.52 -9.96 -6.81
C GLU A 22 -15.43 -8.88 -6.70
N TRP A 23 -14.17 -9.28 -6.82
CA TRP A 23 -13.05 -8.34 -6.79
C TRP A 23 -13.06 -7.37 -7.98
N GLN A 24 -13.29 -7.86 -9.20
CA GLN A 24 -13.41 -7.02 -10.41
C GLN A 24 -14.55 -6.01 -10.27
N ASN A 25 -15.71 -6.44 -9.77
CA ASN A 25 -16.84 -5.55 -9.50
C ASN A 25 -16.49 -4.49 -8.45
N TYR A 26 -15.77 -4.87 -7.40
CA TYR A 26 -15.24 -3.92 -6.42
C TYR A 26 -14.33 -2.89 -7.08
N LEU A 27 -13.34 -3.30 -7.88
CA LEU A 27 -12.44 -2.39 -8.60
C LEU A 27 -13.21 -1.45 -9.55
N HIS A 28 -14.21 -1.94 -10.29
CA HIS A 28 -15.02 -1.09 -11.17
C HIS A 28 -15.96 -0.14 -10.40
N SER A 29 -16.42 -0.52 -9.21
CA SER A 29 -17.24 0.33 -8.33
C SER A 29 -16.42 1.44 -7.63
N VAL A 30 -15.10 1.27 -7.63
CA VAL A 30 -14.14 2.27 -7.18
C VAL A 30 -13.90 3.22 -8.36
N GLN A 31 -14.89 4.06 -8.65
CA GLN A 31 -14.73 5.17 -9.62
C GLN A 31 -13.73 6.23 -9.14
N ASP A 32 -13.32 6.16 -7.87
CA ASP A 32 -12.47 7.14 -7.22
C ASP A 32 -11.19 6.45 -6.74
N SER A 33 -10.06 6.78 -7.38
CA SER A 33 -8.73 6.28 -7.02
C SER A 33 -8.35 6.55 -5.56
N LEU A 34 -9.04 7.49 -4.89
CA LEU A 34 -8.82 7.79 -3.47
C LEU A 34 -9.27 6.68 -2.53
N LYS A 35 -10.15 5.75 -2.94
CA LYS A 35 -10.61 4.67 -2.02
C LYS A 35 -9.50 3.71 -1.59
N HIS A 36 -8.43 3.62 -2.38
CA HIS A 36 -7.27 2.79 -2.03
C HIS A 36 -6.11 3.62 -1.50
N LEU A 37 -6.21 4.95 -1.51
CA LEU A 37 -5.18 5.82 -0.96
C LEU A 37 -5.29 5.86 0.56
N VAL A 38 -4.22 5.48 1.24
CA VAL A 38 -4.10 5.56 2.70
C VAL A 38 -3.55 6.93 3.09
N ALA A 39 -2.45 7.35 2.45
CA ALA A 39 -1.80 8.63 2.68
C ALA A 39 -0.88 8.98 1.52
N GLU A 40 -0.67 10.29 1.27
CA GLU A 40 0.29 10.81 0.32
C GLU A 40 0.98 12.03 0.91
N THR A 41 2.31 12.08 0.84
CA THR A 41 3.12 13.23 1.29
C THR A 41 4.20 13.54 0.26
N ILE A 42 4.35 14.82 -0.08
CA ILE A 42 5.42 15.32 -0.96
C ILE A 42 6.53 15.92 -0.10
N VAL A 43 7.78 15.49 -0.34
CA VAL A 43 8.98 15.99 0.33
C VAL A 43 10.01 16.34 -0.75
N GLY A 44 10.16 17.62 -1.06
CA GLY A 44 11.05 18.07 -2.14
C GLY A 44 10.63 17.50 -3.49
N ASP A 45 11.50 16.70 -4.11
CA ASP A 45 11.27 15.99 -5.37
C ASP A 45 10.77 14.53 -5.19
N ALA A 46 10.62 14.08 -3.94
CA ALA A 46 10.09 12.78 -3.60
C ALA A 46 8.60 12.84 -3.23
N LYS A 47 7.89 11.76 -3.54
CA LYS A 47 6.51 11.50 -3.14
C LYS A 47 6.43 10.18 -2.39
N VAL A 48 6.00 10.21 -1.15
CA VAL A 48 5.70 9.02 -0.35
C VAL A 48 4.22 8.72 -0.52
N SER A 49 3.91 7.58 -1.15
CA SER A 49 2.53 7.16 -1.43
C SER A 49 2.26 5.86 -0.69
N THR A 50 1.20 5.83 0.10
CA THR A 50 0.74 4.62 0.80
C THR A 50 -0.64 4.24 0.31
N SER A 51 -0.81 3.00 -0.12
CA SER A 51 -2.04 2.51 -0.71
C SER A 51 -2.38 1.08 -0.29
N PHE A 52 -3.64 0.70 -0.50
CA PHE A 52 -4.16 -0.66 -0.41
C PHE A 52 -4.05 -1.33 -1.78
N SER A 53 -3.29 -2.43 -1.89
CA SER A 53 -3.14 -3.21 -3.12
C SER A 53 -4.34 -4.13 -3.38
N GLY A 54 -4.96 -4.64 -2.32
CA GLY A 54 -6.08 -5.60 -2.40
C GLY A 54 -5.68 -7.01 -2.81
N PHE A 55 -4.39 -7.32 -2.89
CA PHE A 55 -3.86 -8.65 -3.13
C PHE A 55 -2.49 -8.79 -2.48
N ASP A 56 -2.15 -10.01 -2.07
CA ASP A 56 -0.84 -10.37 -1.53
C ASP A 56 -0.08 -11.27 -2.51
N LEU A 57 1.09 -10.82 -2.94
CA LEU A 57 2.00 -11.58 -3.81
C LEU A 57 3.00 -12.45 -3.03
N THR A 58 3.10 -12.24 -1.72
CA THR A 58 4.05 -12.93 -0.84
C THR A 58 3.48 -14.23 -0.28
N PHE A 59 2.15 -14.40 -0.32
CA PHE A 59 1.43 -15.51 0.30
C PHE A 59 1.72 -15.62 1.81
N GLY A 60 1.89 -14.48 2.48
CA GLY A 60 2.19 -14.39 3.90
C GLY A 60 0.96 -14.62 4.78
N ASP A 61 1.19 -14.93 6.06
CA ASP A 61 0.16 -14.96 7.11
C ASP A 61 0.63 -14.14 8.32
N PRO A 62 0.04 -12.95 8.59
CA PRO A 62 -1.06 -12.33 7.85
C PRO A 62 -0.65 -11.80 6.46
N PRO A 63 -1.60 -11.63 5.51
CA PRO A 63 -1.30 -11.14 4.17
C PRO A 63 -0.80 -9.68 4.19
N LEU A 64 0.08 -9.32 3.26
CA LEU A 64 0.60 -7.96 3.10
C LEU A 64 -0.19 -7.22 2.01
N LEU A 65 -1.19 -6.44 2.44
CA LEU A 65 -2.22 -5.84 1.55
C LEU A 65 -2.07 -4.33 1.37
N PHE A 66 -1.11 -3.73 2.07
CA PHE A 66 -0.81 -2.31 2.00
C PHE A 66 0.65 -2.12 1.64
N GLU A 67 0.95 -1.06 0.91
CA GLU A 67 2.32 -0.69 0.58
C GLU A 67 2.55 0.81 0.74
N THR A 68 3.73 1.17 1.19
CA THR A 68 4.29 2.51 1.10
C THR A 68 5.43 2.46 0.09
N MET A 69 5.40 3.34 -0.91
CA MET A 69 6.42 3.46 -1.93
C MET A 69 6.88 4.91 -2.07
N VAL A 70 8.20 5.09 -2.25
CA VAL A 70 8.81 6.38 -2.53
C VAL A 70 9.04 6.54 -4.04
N LEU A 71 8.46 7.59 -4.61
CA LEU A 71 8.56 7.94 -6.02
C LEU A 71 9.37 9.24 -6.16
N GLY A 72 10.43 9.22 -6.97
CA GLY A 72 11.35 10.35 -7.10
C GLY A 72 12.29 10.53 -5.91
N GLY A 73 13.20 11.50 -6.05
CA GLY A 73 14.22 11.81 -5.07
C GLY A 73 15.23 10.69 -4.80
N PRO A 74 16.09 10.88 -3.80
CA PRO A 74 17.19 9.95 -3.51
C PRO A 74 16.72 8.56 -3.04
N HIS A 75 15.58 8.47 -2.36
CA HIS A 75 15.01 7.21 -1.84
C HIS A 75 14.08 6.52 -2.84
N HIS A 76 14.12 6.88 -4.13
CA HIS A 76 13.24 6.33 -5.14
C HIS A 76 13.27 4.78 -5.18
N GLY A 77 12.10 4.16 -5.27
CA GLY A 77 11.98 2.70 -5.36
C GLY A 77 11.97 2.01 -4.00
N ARG A 78 12.28 2.72 -2.90
CA ARG A 78 12.09 2.19 -1.56
C ARG A 78 10.62 1.84 -1.34
N MET A 79 10.39 0.61 -0.92
CA MET A 79 9.05 0.05 -0.70
C MET A 79 9.00 -0.74 0.60
N GLN A 80 7.91 -0.59 1.33
CA GLN A 80 7.60 -1.42 2.50
C GLN A 80 6.12 -1.81 2.49
N ARG A 81 5.81 -3.03 2.93
CA ARG A 81 4.45 -3.57 2.94
C ARG A 81 3.96 -3.87 4.35
N TYR A 82 2.64 -3.85 4.52
CA TYR A 82 1.95 -3.97 5.80
C TYR A 82 0.67 -4.79 5.68
N SER A 83 0.24 -5.38 6.80
CA SER A 83 -0.99 -6.19 6.84
C SER A 83 -2.23 -5.39 7.22
N THR A 84 -2.05 -4.26 7.92
CA THR A 84 -3.16 -3.43 8.39
C THR A 84 -3.02 -1.97 7.97
N TRP A 85 -4.15 -1.27 7.89
CA TRP A 85 -4.20 0.16 7.59
C TRP A 85 -3.40 0.98 8.60
N GLU A 86 -3.52 0.67 9.89
CA GLU A 86 -2.79 1.37 10.96
C GLU A 86 -1.27 1.19 10.84
N GLN A 87 -0.82 -0.05 10.56
CA GLN A 87 0.60 -0.29 10.28
C GLN A 87 1.07 0.50 9.06
N ALA A 88 0.25 0.60 8.03
CA ALA A 88 0.56 1.36 6.83
C ALA A 88 0.67 2.87 7.10
N LEU A 89 -0.20 3.45 7.95
CA LEU A 89 -0.10 4.85 8.38
C LEU A 89 1.18 5.11 9.18
N ILE A 90 1.49 4.28 10.18
CA ILE A 90 2.72 4.41 10.97
C ILE A 90 3.95 4.25 10.06
N GLY A 91 3.87 3.32 9.12
CA GLY A 91 4.88 3.09 8.09
C GLY A 91 5.10 4.32 7.21
N HIS A 92 4.01 4.95 6.75
CA HIS A 92 4.04 6.19 5.98
C HIS A 92 4.80 7.29 6.71
N ASP A 93 4.42 7.58 7.95
CA ASP A 93 5.04 8.65 8.75
C ASP A 93 6.55 8.39 8.95
N ARG A 94 6.94 7.14 9.19
CA ARG A 94 8.35 6.75 9.29
C ARG A 94 9.10 7.01 7.99
N THR A 95 8.55 6.56 6.85
CA THR A 95 9.17 6.77 5.54
C THR A 95 9.27 8.27 5.21
N VAL A 96 8.27 9.07 5.56
CA VAL A 96 8.30 10.52 5.40
C VAL A 96 9.43 11.15 6.22
N VAL A 97 9.58 10.77 7.48
CA VAL A 97 10.70 11.23 8.34
C VAL A 97 12.05 10.81 7.77
N GLU A 98 12.19 9.58 7.28
CA GLU A 98 13.43 9.11 6.66
C GLU A 98 13.78 9.93 5.41
N VAL A 99 12.83 10.10 4.49
CA VAL A 99 13.03 10.90 3.28
C VAL A 99 13.40 12.35 3.61
N MET A 100 12.87 12.91 4.71
CA MET A 100 13.21 14.26 5.17
C MET A 100 14.61 14.39 5.80
N THR A 101 15.13 13.32 6.41
CA THR A 101 16.27 13.43 7.36
C THR A 101 17.52 12.68 6.94
N THR A 102 17.44 11.78 5.95
CA THR A 102 18.58 10.97 5.54
C THR A 102 18.85 11.04 4.05
N SER A 103 20.13 10.99 3.69
CA SER A 103 20.56 10.56 2.37
C SER A 103 20.15 9.08 2.15
N PRO A 104 19.97 8.62 0.90
CA PRO A 104 19.52 7.26 0.66
C PRO A 104 20.54 6.25 1.20
N PRO A 105 20.09 5.07 1.66
CA PRO A 105 21.00 4.01 2.07
C PRO A 105 21.90 3.62 0.88
N ASP A 106 23.18 3.36 1.15
CA ASP A 106 24.10 2.82 0.14
C ASP A 106 23.56 1.47 -0.37
N GLU A 107 23.49 1.29 -1.70
CA GLU A 107 23.05 0.05 -2.39
C GLU A 107 23.94 -1.16 -2.11
#